data_AF-A0A150FQW9-F1
#
_entry.id   AF-A0A150FQW9-F1
#
_cell.length_a   1.000
_cell.length_b   1.000
_cell.length_c   1.000
_cell.angle_alpha   90.00
_cell.angle_beta   90.00
_cell.angle_gamma   90.00
#
_symmetry.space_group_name_H-M   'P 1'
#
loop_
_entity.id
_entity.type
_entity.pdbx_description
1 polymer ?
#
loop_
_entity_poly.entity_id
_entity_poly.type
_entity_poly.pdbx_seq_one_letter_code
_entity_poly.pdbx_strand_id
1 'polypeptide(L)'
;MVKVLDDKGKESKKQKYMWLYKSPDKDSPIVIYDYQKTRSGSCPKGFLSGFSGNLQTDGYAGYNKVENIKRIYCLAHIRRKFHDIIVHLDEEALKTSRALIGFNYCAKLYDIEKNLRDKHSEEENYYELRKKGR
;
A
#
# COMPACT_ATOMS: atom_id res chain seq x y z
N MET A 1 -20.72 -5.65 -5.74
CA MET A 1 -20.72 -5.05 -4.39
C MET A 1 -20.91 -6.19 -3.38
N VAL A 2 -20.08 -6.29 -2.34
CA VAL A 2 -20.22 -7.36 -1.32
C VAL A 2 -21.44 -7.05 -0.45
N LYS A 3 -22.39 -8.00 -0.36
CA LYS A 3 -23.55 -7.88 0.53
C LYS A 3 -23.12 -8.21 1.96
N VAL A 4 -23.49 -7.34 2.90
CA VAL A 4 -23.24 -7.55 4.33
C VAL A 4 -24.58 -7.89 4.98
N LEU A 5 -24.65 -9.02 5.68
CA LEU A 5 -25.84 -9.42 6.43
C LEU A 5 -25.76 -8.92 7.87
N ASP A 6 -26.92 -8.62 8.47
CA ASP A 6 -27.05 -8.36 9.90
C ASP A 6 -27.17 -9.67 10.71
N ASP A 7 -27.29 -9.53 12.02
CA ASP A 7 -27.48 -10.63 12.98
C ASP A 7 -28.75 -11.46 12.73
N LYS A 8 -29.67 -10.96 11.89
CA LYS A 8 -30.93 -11.61 11.51
C LYS A 8 -30.88 -12.14 10.06
N GLY A 9 -29.71 -12.15 9.44
CA GLY A 9 -29.52 -12.63 8.07
C GLY A 9 -30.09 -11.71 6.98
N LYS A 10 -30.47 -10.47 7.32
CA LYS A 10 -31.00 -9.49 6.37
C LYS A 10 -29.89 -8.58 5.86
N GLU A 11 -30.08 -8.02 4.67
CA GLU A 11 -29.11 -7.07 4.11
C GLU A 11 -28.97 -5.82 5.01
N SER A 12 -27.75 -5.57 5.47
CA SER A 12 -27.42 -4.46 6.34
C SER A 12 -27.32 -3.17 5.54
N LYS A 13 -28.11 -2.16 5.92
CA LYS A 13 -27.99 -0.79 5.38
C LYS A 13 -26.88 0.03 6.04
N LYS A 14 -26.20 -0.53 7.06
CA LYS A 14 -25.14 0.18 7.79
C LYS A 14 -23.83 0.12 7.03
N GLN A 15 -23.15 1.26 6.88
CA GLN A 15 -21.80 1.27 6.33
C GLN A 15 -20.86 0.47 7.22
N LYS A 16 -20.14 -0.46 6.60
CA LYS A 16 -19.08 -1.27 7.21
C LYS A 16 -17.80 -1.10 6.42
N TYR A 17 -16.69 -1.34 7.08
CA TYR A 17 -15.36 -1.24 6.48
C TYR A 17 -14.68 -2.59 6.58
N MET A 18 -13.97 -2.96 5.54
CA MET A 18 -13.17 -4.17 5.51
C MET A 18 -11.70 -3.75 5.48
N TRP A 19 -10.99 -4.05 6.56
CA TRP A 19 -9.54 -3.87 6.61
C TRP A 19 -8.89 -5.13 6.06
N LEU A 20 -7.85 -4.95 5.24
CA LEU A 20 -7.14 -6.06 4.61
C LEU A 20 -5.70 -6.06 5.10
N TYR A 21 -5.29 -7.17 5.67
CA TYR A 21 -3.91 -7.40 6.10
C TYR A 21 -3.35 -8.57 5.30
N LYS A 22 -2.12 -8.42 4.82
CA LYS A 22 -1.42 -9.45 4.05
C LYS A 22 -0.05 -9.70 4.67
N SER A 23 0.32 -10.97 4.88
CA SER A 23 1.70 -11.32 5.23
C SER A 23 2.65 -11.06 4.05
N PRO A 24 3.94 -10.80 4.30
CA PRO A 24 4.91 -10.52 3.24
C PRO A 24 5.33 -11.77 2.46
N ASP A 25 4.94 -12.96 2.91
CA ASP A 25 5.32 -14.24 2.32
C ASP A 25 4.87 -14.33 0.85
N LYS A 26 5.76 -14.81 -0.01
CA LYS A 26 5.52 -14.94 -1.46
C LYS A 26 4.81 -16.25 -1.78
N ASP A 27 5.17 -17.33 -1.11
CA ASP A 27 4.79 -18.69 -1.47
C ASP A 27 3.53 -19.14 -0.73
N SER A 28 3.36 -18.68 0.51
CA SER A 28 2.19 -18.93 1.35
C SER A 28 1.68 -17.65 2.01
N PRO A 29 1.15 -16.67 1.24
CA PRO A 29 0.61 -15.44 1.78
C PRO A 29 -0.65 -15.71 2.61
N ILE A 30 -0.72 -15.10 3.79
CA ILE A 30 -1.93 -15.04 4.61
C ILE A 30 -2.62 -13.72 4.30
N VAL A 31 -3.90 -13.78 3.94
CA VAL A 31 -4.76 -12.61 3.75
C VAL A 31 -5.88 -12.64 4.76
N ILE A 32 -5.99 -11.59 5.57
CA ILE A 32 -7.05 -11.43 6.57
C ILE A 32 -7.98 -10.31 6.15
N TYR A 33 -9.27 -10.62 6.12
CA TYR A 33 -10.36 -9.68 5.90
C TYR A 33 -11.03 -9.39 7.24
N ASP A 34 -10.70 -8.24 7.84
CA ASP A 34 -11.21 -7.82 9.14
C ASP A 34 -12.40 -6.84 8.96
N TYR A 35 -13.60 -7.33 9.26
CA TYR A 35 -14.83 -6.56 9.15
C TYR A 35 -15.04 -5.67 10.38
N GLN A 36 -14.99 -4.36 10.17
CA GLN A 36 -15.07 -3.36 11.21
C GLN A 36 -16.24 -2.39 10.99
N LYS A 37 -16.79 -1.90 12.11
CA LYS A 37 -17.89 -0.91 12.08
C LYS A 37 -17.41 0.47 11.64
N THR A 38 -16.11 0.74 11.69
CA THR A 38 -15.54 2.06 11.39
C THR A 38 -14.25 1.94 10.59
N ARG A 39 -13.86 3.05 9.95
CA ARG A 39 -12.53 3.24 9.36
C ARG A 39 -11.55 3.94 10.33
N SER A 40 -11.88 4.00 11.62
CA SER A 40 -11.02 4.64 12.63
C SER A 40 -9.68 3.93 12.74
N GLY A 41 -8.62 4.68 13.01
CA GLY A 41 -7.31 4.12 13.33
C GLY A 41 -7.26 3.22 14.56
N SER A 42 -8.31 3.21 15.39
CA SER A 42 -8.43 2.24 16.50
C SER A 42 -8.56 0.80 16.00
N CYS A 43 -9.11 0.58 14.81
CA CYS A 43 -9.24 -0.75 14.20
C CYS A 43 -7.87 -1.39 13.92
N PRO A 44 -6.98 -0.79 13.10
CA PRO A 44 -5.65 -1.35 12.87
C PRO A 44 -4.77 -1.31 14.12
N LYS A 45 -4.94 -0.33 15.04
CA LYS A 45 -4.22 -0.34 16.32
C LYS A 45 -4.56 -1.57 17.17
N GLY A 46 -5.85 -1.91 17.26
CA GLY A 46 -6.29 -3.09 18.02
C GLY A 46 -5.87 -4.40 17.36
N PHE A 47 -6.06 -4.51 16.04
CA PHE A 47 -5.69 -5.71 15.29
C PHE A 47 -4.18 -5.99 15.33
N LEU A 48 -3.35 -4.95 15.18
CA LEU A 48 -1.89 -5.06 15.19
C LEU A 48 -1.29 -4.90 16.59
N SER A 49 -2.07 -5.09 17.65
CA SER A 49 -1.57 -5.00 19.02
C SER A 49 -0.45 -6.04 19.25
N GLY A 50 0.68 -5.58 19.77
CA GLY A 50 1.88 -6.42 19.98
C GLY A 50 2.70 -6.72 18.72
N PHE A 51 2.25 -6.31 17.54
CA PHE A 51 3.06 -6.42 16.33
C PHE A 51 4.25 -5.46 16.37
N SER A 52 5.42 -5.93 15.93
CA SER A 52 6.60 -5.11 15.70
C SER A 52 7.26 -5.53 14.38
N GLY A 53 7.87 -4.57 13.70
CA GLY A 53 8.51 -4.78 12.39
C GLY A 53 7.99 -3.84 11.31
N ASN A 54 8.05 -4.29 10.06
CA ASN A 54 7.68 -3.48 8.90
C ASN A 54 6.17 -3.51 8.65
N LEU A 55 5.53 -2.34 8.62
CA LEU A 55 4.13 -2.20 8.18
C LEU A 55 4.07 -1.34 6.92
N GLN A 56 3.71 -1.95 5.80
CA GLN A 56 3.47 -1.25 4.55
C GLN A 56 2.01 -0.83 4.42
N THR A 57 1.75 0.46 4.17
CA THR A 57 0.39 0.99 4.02
C THR A 57 0.26 1.89 2.80
N ASP A 58 -0.98 2.24 2.43
CA ASP A 58 -1.30 3.23 1.40
C ASP A 58 -1.08 4.68 1.86
N GLY A 59 -0.68 4.90 3.12
CA GLY A 59 -0.54 6.22 3.72
C GLY A 59 -1.83 6.78 4.32
N TYR A 60 -2.90 5.98 4.45
CA TYR A 60 -4.10 6.42 5.15
C TYR A 60 -3.80 6.76 6.63
N ALA A 61 -4.23 7.95 7.07
CA ALA A 61 -3.93 8.47 8.41
C ALA A 61 -4.43 7.58 9.56
N GLY A 62 -5.41 6.69 9.32
CA GLY A 62 -5.85 5.71 10.32
C GLY A 62 -4.71 4.81 10.81
N TYR A 63 -3.74 4.48 9.96
CA TYR A 63 -2.59 3.65 10.35
C TYR A 63 -1.60 4.38 11.26
N ASN A 64 -1.69 5.71 11.41
CA ASN A 64 -0.76 6.46 12.25
C ASN A 64 -0.86 6.08 13.74
N LYS A 65 -2.02 5.54 14.17
CA LYS A 65 -2.24 5.04 15.54
C LYS A 65 -1.53 3.72 15.86
N VAL A 66 -0.99 3.02 14.86
CA VAL A 66 -0.21 1.79 15.08
C VAL A 66 1.18 2.18 15.57
N GLU A 67 1.58 1.63 16.71
CA GLU A 67 2.83 1.95 17.41
C GLU A 67 3.88 0.84 17.18
N ASN A 68 5.13 1.09 17.57
CA ASN A 68 6.24 0.10 17.55
C ASN A 68 6.53 -0.57 16.19
N ILE A 69 6.29 0.16 15.10
CA ILE A 69 6.50 -0.30 13.72
C ILE A 69 7.50 0.58 12.97
N LYS A 70 8.16 -0.02 11.99
CA LYS A 70 8.81 0.68 10.88
C LYS A 70 7.78 0.89 9.76
N ARG A 71 7.40 2.15 9.55
CA ARG A 71 6.42 2.53 8.52
C ARG A 71 7.05 2.45 7.13
N ILE A 72 6.36 1.79 6.21
CA ILE A 72 6.68 1.75 4.79
C ILE A 72 5.47 2.28 4.02
N TYR A 73 5.69 3.23 3.13
CA TYR A 73 4.62 3.75 2.28
C TYR A 73 4.62 3.04 0.94
N CYS A 74 3.43 2.68 0.47
CA CYS A 74 3.26 2.02 -0.81
C CYS A 74 3.61 2.98 -1.96
N LEU A 75 4.66 2.64 -2.70
CA LEU A 75 5.15 3.47 -3.80
C LEU A 75 4.09 3.67 -4.91
N ALA A 76 3.22 2.68 -5.13
CA ALA A 76 2.11 2.81 -6.07
C ALA A 76 1.13 3.92 -5.66
N HIS A 77 0.86 4.07 -4.36
CA HIS A 77 -0.01 5.13 -3.85
C HIS A 77 0.67 6.50 -3.95
N ILE A 78 1.97 6.59 -3.67
CA ILE A 78 2.77 7.81 -3.87
C ILE A 78 2.74 8.25 -5.34
N ARG A 79 3.03 7.32 -6.27
CA ARG A 79 3.02 7.60 -7.71
C ARG A 79 1.64 8.07 -8.18
N ARG A 80 0.55 7.45 -7.69
CA ARG A 80 -0.82 7.87 -8.00
C ARG A 80 -1.07 9.32 -7.57
N LYS A 81 -0.62 9.73 -6.39
CA LYS A 81 -0.76 11.13 -5.93
C LYS A 81 -0.08 12.14 -6.84
N PHE A 82 1.10 11.83 -7.38
CA PHE A 82 1.72 12.70 -8.38
C PHE A 82 0.94 12.71 -9.70
N HIS A 83 0.50 11.54 -10.16
CA HIS A 83 -0.30 11.42 -11.37
C HIS A 83 -1.61 12.22 -11.29
N ASP A 84 -2.33 12.13 -10.17
CA ASP A 84 -3.58 12.86 -9.92
C ASP A 84 -3.40 14.38 -10.04
N ILE A 85 -2.18 14.90 -9.83
CA ILE A 85 -1.86 16.32 -10.06
C ILE A 85 -1.56 16.55 -11.55
N ILE A 86 -0.67 15.73 -12.13
CA ILE A 86 -0.14 15.89 -13.50
C ILE A 86 -1.25 15.92 -14.55
N VAL A 87 -2.26 15.06 -14.43
CA VAL A 87 -3.35 14.94 -15.42
C VAL A 87 -4.24 16.18 -15.54
N HIS A 88 -4.10 17.13 -14.63
CA HIS A 88 -4.87 18.37 -14.61
C HIS A 88 -4.03 19.61 -14.92
N LEU A 89 -2.74 19.44 -15.25
CA LEU A 89 -1.86 20.55 -15.63
C LEU A 89 -1.81 20.72 -17.14
N ASP A 90 -1.74 21.97 -17.60
CA ASP A 90 -1.41 22.30 -18.99
C ASP A 90 0.10 22.14 -19.29
N GLU A 91 0.47 22.26 -20.56
CA GLU A 91 1.85 22.06 -21.01
C GLU A 91 2.86 23.02 -20.37
N GLU A 92 2.48 24.28 -20.12
CA GLU A 92 3.37 25.26 -19.49
C GLU A 92 3.57 24.96 -18.01
N ALA A 93 2.50 24.60 -17.30
CA ALA A 93 2.56 24.20 -15.90
C ALA A 93 3.35 22.89 -15.71
N LEU A 94 3.26 21.95 -16.66
CA LEU A 94 4.03 20.69 -16.62
C LEU A 94 5.53 20.92 -16.65
N LYS A 95 6.04 21.89 -17.43
CA LYS A 95 7.48 22.18 -17.55
C LYS A 95 8.16 22.50 -16.22
N THR A 96 7.43 23.05 -15.25
CA THR A 96 7.94 23.43 -13.93
C THR A 96 7.37 22.59 -12.78
N SER A 97 6.58 21.57 -13.09
CA SER A 97 5.84 20.79 -12.10
C SER A 97 6.75 19.87 -11.28
N ARG A 98 6.80 20.13 -9.97
CA ARG A 98 7.44 19.20 -9.00
C ARG A 98 6.74 17.84 -8.95
N ALA A 99 5.44 17.78 -9.25
CA ALA A 99 4.71 16.53 -9.31
C ALA A 99 5.20 15.65 -10.47
N LEU A 100 5.45 16.25 -11.64
CA LEU A 100 6.03 15.55 -12.78
C LEU A 100 7.43 15.01 -12.47
N ILE A 101 8.27 15.80 -11.79
CA ILE A 101 9.58 15.34 -11.31
C ILE A 101 9.42 14.11 -10.39
N GLY A 102 8.54 14.19 -9.38
CA GLY A 102 8.29 13.08 -8.45
C GLY A 102 7.74 11.82 -9.12
N PHE A 103 6.84 11.98 -10.09
CA PHE A 103 6.32 10.88 -10.90
C PHE A 103 7.43 10.20 -11.72
N ASN A 104 8.30 10.98 -12.35
CA ASN A 104 9.42 10.46 -13.14
C ASN A 104 10.44 9.72 -12.26
N TYR A 105 10.68 10.16 -11.02
CA TYR A 105 11.49 9.39 -10.07
C TYR A 105 10.84 8.04 -9.74
N CYS A 106 9.52 8.01 -9.52
CA CYS A 106 8.81 6.75 -9.30
C CYS A 106 8.92 5.82 -10.51
N ALA A 107 8.80 6.36 -11.73
CA ALA A 107 8.96 5.60 -12.97
C ALA A 107 10.35 4.98 -13.09
N LYS A 108 11.42 5.75 -12.83
CA LYS A 108 12.80 5.24 -12.83
C LYS A 108 12.99 4.08 -11.85
N LEU A 109 12.44 4.19 -10.64
CA LEU A 109 12.50 3.09 -9.65
C LEU A 109 11.76 1.84 -10.15
N TYR A 110 10.62 2.01 -10.82
CA TYR A 110 9.87 0.89 -11.38
C TYR A 110 10.65 0.19 -12.50
N ASP A 111 11.36 0.96 -13.34
CA ASP A 111 12.21 0.41 -14.38
C ASP A 111 13.39 -0.39 -13.79
N ILE A 112 14.04 0.14 -12.75
CA ILE A 112 15.09 -0.59 -12.03
C ILE A 112 14.55 -1.90 -11.44
N GLU A 113 13.43 -1.85 -10.72
CA GLU A 113 12.80 -3.03 -10.10
C GLU A 113 12.31 -4.04 -11.15
N LYS A 114 11.85 -3.57 -12.32
CA LYS A 114 11.49 -4.43 -13.45
C LYS A 114 12.73 -5.11 -14.01
N ASN A 115 13.78 -4.37 -14.31
CA ASN A 115 15.03 -4.92 -14.85
C ASN A 115 15.67 -5.95 -13.91
N LEU A 116 15.65 -5.69 -12.60
CA LEU A 116 16.15 -6.64 -11.60
C LEU A 116 15.31 -7.91 -11.56
N ARG A 117 13.97 -7.78 -11.57
CA ARG A 117 13.08 -8.94 -11.59
C ARG A 117 13.29 -9.77 -12.85
N ASP A 118 13.27 -9.13 -14.02
CA ASP A 118 13.35 -9.83 -15.31
C ASP A 118 14.69 -10.58 -15.49
N LYS A 119 15.76 -10.13 -14.82
CA LYS A 119 17.08 -10.79 -14.86
C LYS A 119 17.29 -11.86 -13.79
N HIS A 120 16.73 -11.66 -12.59
CA HIS A 120 17.15 -12.38 -11.39
C HIS A 120 15.99 -13.03 -10.62
N SER A 121 14.74 -12.99 -11.09
CA SER A 121 13.58 -13.45 -10.30
C SER A 121 13.56 -14.94 -9.98
N GLU A 122 14.32 -15.73 -10.75
CA GLU A 122 14.47 -17.17 -10.56
C GLU A 122 15.68 -17.52 -9.66
N GLU A 123 16.54 -16.54 -9.37
CA GLU A 123 17.68 -16.77 -8.49
C GLU A 123 17.22 -16.81 -7.02
N GLU A 124 17.65 -17.84 -6.28
CA GLU A 124 17.30 -17.98 -4.85
C GLU A 124 17.76 -16.79 -4.01
N ASN A 125 18.81 -16.08 -4.45
CA ASN A 125 19.37 -14.91 -3.77
C ASN A 125 18.81 -13.56 -4.29
N TYR A 126 17.71 -13.57 -5.08
CA TYR A 126 17.10 -12.37 -5.69
C TYR A 126 17.00 -11.17 -4.73
N TYR A 127 16.56 -11.41 -3.48
CA TYR A 127 16.39 -10.33 -2.51
C TYR A 127 17.72 -9.72 -2.03
N GLU A 128 18.80 -10.49 -2.01
CA GLU A 128 20.14 -9.97 -1.69
C GLU A 128 20.74 -9.19 -2.87
N LEU A 129 20.55 -9.68 -4.10
CA LEU A 129 20.92 -8.93 -5.31
C LEU A 129 20.16 -7.60 -5.40
N ARG A 130 18.86 -7.62 -5.11
CA ARG A 130 18.02 -6.43 -5.05
C ARG A 130 18.49 -5.42 -3.99
N LYS A 131 19.05 -5.87 -2.86
CA LYS A 131 19.63 -4.97 -1.85
C LYS A 131 20.94 -4.34 -2.30
N LYS A 132 21.79 -5.10 -3.00
CA LYS A 132 23.10 -4.64 -3.51
C LYS A 132 22.99 -3.70 -4.70
N GLY A 133 21.91 -3.79 -5.49
CA GLY A 133 21.65 -2.91 -6.64
C GLY A 133 21.08 -1.53 -6.28
N ARG A 134 21.11 -1.13 -5.00
CA ARG A 134 20.71 0.19 -4.49
C ARG A 134 21.93 1.00 -4.10
#